data_AF-N1QMH5-F1
#
_entry.id   AF-N1QMH5-F1
#
_cell.length_a   1.000
_cell.length_b   1.000
_cell.length_c   1.000
_cell.angle_alpha   90.00
_cell.angle_beta   90.00
_cell.angle_gamma   90.00
#
_symmetry.space_group_name_H-M   'P 1'
#
loop_
_entity.id
_entity.type
_entity.pdbx_description
1 polymer ?
#
loop_
_entity_poly.entity_id
_entity_poly.type
_entity_poly.pdbx_seq_one_letter_code
_entity_poly.pdbx_strand_id
1 'polypeptide(L)' 'YFNAKYTTIGFKVGDIVLLSTKNLRLKVPTKKFVDKFVGLFKVINIVGKQAYRLALLVGS' A
#
# COMPACT_ATOMS: atom_id res chain seq x y z
N TYR A 1 -5.33 23.44 -12.16
CA TYR A 1 -4.33 23.87 -11.16
C TYR A 1 -3.61 22.64 -10.65
N PHE A 2 -2.33 22.45 -10.99
CA PHE A 2 -1.55 21.25 -10.61
C PHE A 2 -0.38 21.69 -9.72
N ASN A 3 -0.48 21.43 -8.42
CA ASN A 3 0.55 21.81 -7.44
C ASN A 3 1.78 20.90 -7.57
N ALA A 4 2.95 21.49 -7.80
CA ALA A 4 4.25 20.80 -8.03
C ALA A 4 4.78 19.94 -6.85
N LYS A 5 4.00 19.81 -5.76
CA LYS A 5 4.35 18.97 -4.60
C LYS A 5 3.81 17.53 -4.69
N TYR A 6 3.01 17.22 -5.72
CA TYR A 6 2.52 15.87 -5.96
C TYR A 6 3.46 15.10 -6.91
N THR A 7 4.54 14.56 -6.37
CA THR A 7 5.30 13.54 -7.10
C THR A 7 4.41 12.32 -7.25
N THR A 8 4.05 11.99 -8.50
CA THR A 8 3.27 10.78 -8.78
C THR A 8 4.19 9.58 -8.59
N ILE A 9 4.07 8.91 -7.45
CA ILE A 9 4.83 7.69 -7.18
C ILE A 9 4.14 6.54 -7.91
N GLY A 10 4.80 6.02 -8.94
CA GLY A 10 4.38 4.82 -9.65
C GLY A 10 5.18 3.60 -9.19
N PHE A 11 4.52 2.45 -9.12
CA PHE A 11 5.16 1.17 -8.80
C PHE A 11 5.12 0.24 -10.01
N LYS A 12 6.12 -0.61 -10.17
CA LYS A 12 6.22 -1.61 -11.23
C LYS A 12 5.81 -2.98 -10.73
N VAL A 13 5.44 -3.86 -11.66
CA VAL A 13 5.22 -5.28 -11.35
C VAL A 13 6.52 -5.88 -10.86
N GLY A 14 6.47 -6.58 -9.72
CA GLY A 14 7.62 -7.18 -9.06
C GLY A 14 8.17 -6.37 -7.89
N ASP A 15 7.83 -5.09 -7.77
CA ASP A 15 8.26 -4.26 -6.63
C ASP A 15 7.66 -4.77 -5.32
N ILE A 16 8.46 -4.65 -4.26
CA ILE A 16 8.03 -4.92 -2.88
C ILE A 16 7.60 -3.60 -2.26
N VAL A 17 6.33 -3.50 -1.89
CA VAL A 17 5.70 -2.29 -1.36
C VAL A 17 5.05 -2.56 0.00
N LEU A 18 4.99 -1.53 0.83
CA LEU A 18 4.25 -1.57 2.09
C LEU A 18 2.84 -1.02 1.88
N LEU A 19 1.83 -1.63 2.50
CA LEU A 19 0.45 -1.16 2.41
C LEU A 19 0.14 -0.18 3.54
N SER A 20 -0.37 1.00 3.20
CA SER A 20 -0.78 2.01 4.17
C SER A 20 -1.99 1.54 4.99
N THR A 21 -1.90 1.60 6.31
CA THR A 21 -2.98 1.19 7.23
C THR A 21 -4.11 2.20 7.34
N LYS A 22 -3.98 3.38 6.73
CA LYS A 22 -4.97 4.47 6.81
C LYS A 22 -6.40 4.05 6.44
N ASN A 23 -6.54 3.14 5.48
CA ASN A 23 -7.83 2.65 4.99
C ASN A 23 -8.12 1.20 5.43
N LEU A 24 -7.28 0.60 6.27
CA LEU A 24 -7.52 -0.72 6.83
C LEU A 24 -8.25 -0.60 8.17
N ARG A 25 -9.34 -1.36 8.30
CA ARG A 25 -10.02 -1.55 9.59
C ARG A 25 -9.24 -2.57 10.42
N LEU A 26 -8.13 -2.12 11.02
CA LEU A 26 -7.36 -2.95 11.94
C LEU A 26 -8.10 -3.06 13.29
N LYS A 27 -8.26 -4.29 13.80
CA LYS A 27 -8.74 -4.54 15.17
C LYS A 27 -7.59 -4.28 16.15
N VAL A 28 -7.27 -3.02 16.36
CA VAL A 28 -6.20 -2.58 17.26
C VAL A 28 -6.81 -1.94 18.52
N PRO A 29 -6.17 -2.12 19.69
CA PRO A 29 -6.69 -1.57 20.95
C PRO A 29 -6.65 -0.04 21.00
N THR A 30 -5.75 0.62 20.26
CA THR A 30 -5.64 2.09 20.26
C THR A 30 -5.11 2.64 18.94
N LYS A 31 -5.75 3.68 18.40
CA LYS A 31 -5.40 4.31 17.10
C LYS A 31 -4.10 5.13 17.11
N LYS A 32 -3.52 5.43 18.28
CA LYS A 32 -2.32 6.30 18.41
C LYS A 32 -0.99 5.56 18.15
N PHE A 33 -0.96 4.25 18.34
CA PHE A 33 0.25 3.42 18.20
C PHE A 33 0.15 2.39 17.07
N VAL A 34 -0.70 2.64 16.07
CA VAL A 34 -0.74 1.77 14.89
C VAL A 34 0.37 2.11 13.92
N ASP A 35 1.04 1.07 13.43
CA ASP A 35 1.97 1.18 12.32
C ASP A 35 1.29 1.84 11.12
N LYS A 36 1.97 2.83 10.55
CA LYS A 36 1.47 3.58 9.39
C LYS A 36 1.41 2.73 8.13
N PHE A 37 2.27 1.72 8.04
CA PHE A 37 2.36 0.79 6.93
C PHE A 37 2.53 -0.63 7.45
N VAL A 38 1.95 -1.60 6.75
CA VAL A 38 2.00 -3.02 7.10
C VAL A 38 2.42 -3.85 5.92
N GLY A 39 3.10 -4.96 6.22
CA GLY A 39 3.39 -6.07 5.31
C GLY A 39 4.30 -5.73 4.14
N LEU A 40 5.07 -6.73 3.69
CA LEU A 40 5.82 -6.66 2.44
C LEU A 40 4.98 -7.33 1.36
N PHE A 41 4.38 -6.52 0.49
CA PHE A 41 3.52 -7.01 -0.59
C PHE A 41 4.22 -6.88 -1.93
N LYS A 42 4.18 -7.95 -2.73
CA LYS A 42 4.71 -7.91 -4.10
C LYS A 42 3.62 -7.42 -5.05
N VAL A 43 3.91 -6.44 -5.89
CA VAL A 43 2.99 -6.00 -6.96
C VAL A 43 2.92 -7.09 -8.03
N ILE A 44 1.74 -7.69 -8.23
CA ILE A 44 1.50 -8.72 -9.25
C ILE A 44 1.08 -8.08 -10.56
N ASN A 45 0.19 -7.09 -10.48
CA ASN A 45 -0.40 -6.50 -11.68
C ASN A 45 -0.80 -5.04 -11.43
N ILE A 46 -0.74 -4.24 -12.49
CA ILE A 46 -1.17 -2.84 -12.50
C ILE A 46 -2.58 -2.82 -13.10
N VAL A 47 -3.59 -2.52 -12.28
CA VAL A 47 -5.00 -2.47 -12.71
C VAL A 47 -5.33 -1.12 -13.36
N GLY A 48 -4.64 -0.06 -12.94
CA GLY A 48 -4.78 1.28 -13.52
C GLY A 48 -3.77 2.25 -12.92
N LYS A 49 -3.92 3.54 -13.24
CA LYS A 49 -2.95 4.60 -12.87
C LYS A 49 -2.64 4.67 -11.36
N GLN A 50 -3.59 4.30 -10.50
CA GLN A 50 -3.45 4.34 -9.03
C GLN A 50 -3.88 3.03 -8.35
N ALA A 51 -4.16 1.98 -9.12
CA ALA A 51 -4.71 0.72 -8.62
C ALA A 51 -3.78 -0.44 -8.97
N TYR A 52 -3.33 -1.16 -7.94
CA TYR A 52 -2.37 -2.26 -8.05
C TYR A 52 -2.93 -3.50 -7.38
N ARG A 53 -2.72 -4.67 -7.99
CA ARG A 53 -2.98 -5.98 -7.38
C ARG A 53 -1.72 -6.44 -6.65
N LEU A 54 -1.90 -6.76 -5.38
CA LEU A 54 -0.83 -7.17 -4.48
C LEU A 54 -0.92 -8.65 -4.18
N ALA A 55 0.24 -9.32 -4.11
CA ALA A 55 0.36 -10.68 -3.60
C ALA A 55 0.28 -10.63 -2.08
N LEU A 56 -0.79 -11.16 -1.52
CA LEU A 56 -0.82 -11.49 -0.10
C LEU A 56 0.01 -12.76 0.07
N LEU A 57 1.24 -12.63 0.59
CA LEU A 57 1.94 -13.75 1.19
C LEU A 57 1.24 -14.05 2.52
N VAL A 58 0.05 -14.64 2.45
CA VAL A 58 -0.59 -15.22 3.62
C VAL A 58 0.13 -16.55 3.85
N GLY A 59 0.74 -16.69 5.03
CA GLY A 59 1.15 -18.00 5.52
C GLY A 59 -0.06 -18.94 5.50
N SER A 60 0.22 -20.19 5.12
CA SER A 60 -0.64 -21.36 5.13
C SER A 60 -1.48 -21.52 6.40
#